data_AF-A0AAD9ADI0-F1
#
_entry.id   AF-A0AAD9ADI0-F1
#
_cell.length_a   1.000
_cell.length_b   1.000
_cell.length_c   1.000
_cell.angle_alpha   90.00
_cell.angle_beta   90.00
_cell.angle_gamma   90.00
#
_symmetry.space_group_name_H-M   'P 1'
#
loop_
_entity.id
_entity.type
_entity.pdbx_description
1 polymer ?
#
loop_
_entity_poly.entity_id
_entity_poly.type
_entity_poly.pdbx_seq_one_letter_code
_entity_poly.pdbx_strand_id
1 'polypeptide(L)' 'MPSADAQKGQLQNVLENKGIKFQIKSGTAKYECHLLDRSTHERMKATRTNSTDTQSSTSSASTVSSSH' A
#
# COMPACT_ATOMS: atom_id res chain seq x y z
N MET A 1 30.17 -18.99 -7.38
CA MET A 1 28.90 -18.39 -7.90
C MET A 1 27.76 -19.13 -7.20
N PRO A 2 26.81 -18.43 -6.53
CA PRO A 2 25.65 -19.09 -5.94
C PRO A 2 24.82 -19.81 -7.01
N SER A 3 24.20 -20.94 -6.67
CA SER A 3 23.33 -21.69 -7.59
C SER A 3 22.08 -20.87 -7.96
N ALA A 4 21.52 -21.11 -9.15
CA ALA A 4 20.28 -20.48 -9.61
C ALA A 4 19.13 -20.65 -8.62
N ASP A 5 19.04 -21.81 -7.95
CA ASP A 5 18.01 -22.08 -6.94
C ASP A 5 18.16 -21.21 -5.70
N ALA A 6 19.41 -20.99 -5.25
CA ALA A 6 19.71 -20.10 -4.14
C ALA A 6 19.35 -18.66 -4.49
N GLN A 7 19.64 -18.24 -5.73
CA GLN A 7 19.27 -16.90 -6.22
C GLN A 7 17.74 -16.72 -6.30
N LYS A 8 17.01 -17.74 -6.76
CA LYS A 8 15.54 -17.73 -6.80
C LYS A 8 14.93 -17.61 -5.40
N GLY A 9 15.40 -18.41 -4.44
CA GLY A 9 14.92 -18.34 -3.05
C GLY A 9 15.15 -16.96 -2.43
N GLN A 10 16.32 -16.37 -2.70
CA GLN A 10 16.67 -15.04 -2.21
C GLN A 10 15.78 -13.94 -2.83
N LEU A 11 15.49 -14.02 -4.13
CA LEU A 11 14.57 -13.11 -4.82
C LEU A 11 13.13 -13.23 -4.33
N GLN A 12 12.63 -14.45 -4.10
CA GLN A 12 11.30 -14.65 -3.52
C GLN A 12 11.19 -14.00 -2.15
N ASN A 13 12.17 -14.25 -1.27
CA ASN A 13 12.17 -13.66 0.06
C ASN A 13 12.18 -12.13 0.05
N VAL A 14 12.88 -11.50 -0.90
CA VAL A 14 12.88 -10.04 -1.08
C VAL A 14 11.52 -9.54 -1.57
N LEU A 15 10.93 -10.20 -2.57
CA LEU A 15 9.62 -9.83 -3.14
C LEU A 15 8.47 -9.99 -2.14
N GLU A 16 8.55 -10.95 -1.23
CA GLU A 16 7.53 -11.20 -0.21
C GLU A 16 7.57 -10.20 0.95
N ASN A 17 8.77 -9.81 1.40
CA ASN A 17 8.93 -9.04 2.63
C ASN A 17 9.18 -7.55 2.42
N LYS A 18 9.90 -7.17 1.37
CA LYS A 18 10.43 -5.80 1.22
C LYS A 18 10.06 -5.15 -0.11
N GLY A 19 9.80 -5.95 -1.14
CA GLY A 19 9.72 -5.49 -2.52
C GLY A 19 11.09 -5.08 -3.07
N ILE A 20 11.22 -5.09 -4.40
CA ILE A 20 12.40 -4.58 -5.09
C ILE A 20 12.17 -3.09 -5.37
N LYS A 21 12.99 -2.25 -4.74
CA LYS A 21 12.96 -0.81 -4.99
C LYS A 21 13.85 -0.46 -6.17
N PHE A 22 13.32 0.34 -7.08
CA PHE A 22 14.06 0.87 -8.21
C PHE A 22 13.60 2.30 -8.52
N GLN A 23 14.39 3.03 -9.29
CA GLN A 23 14.06 4.39 -9.69
C GLN A 23 13.94 4.47 -11.20
N ILE A 24 12.87 5.11 -11.67
CA ILE A 24 12.71 5.48 -13.06
C ILE A 24 12.97 6.99 -13.17
N LYS A 25 13.90 7.39 -14.04
CA LYS A 25 14.16 8.80 -14.34
C LYS A 25 13.56 9.14 -15.70
N SER A 26 12.76 10.21 -15.76
CA SER A 26 12.22 10.76 -17.01
C SER A 26 12.48 12.26 -17.05
N GLY A 27 13.37 12.70 -17.94
CA GLY A 27 13.87 14.07 -17.95
C GLY A 27 14.54 14.45 -16.62
N THR A 28 14.04 15.51 -15.98
CA THR A 28 14.47 15.96 -14.65
C THR A 28 13.74 15.26 -13.51
N ALA A 29 12.63 14.57 -13.79
CA ALA A 29 11.84 13.87 -12.77
C ALA A 29 12.42 12.50 -12.43
N LYS A 30 12.30 12.11 -11.16
CA LYS A 30 12.67 10.79 -10.64
C LYS A 30 11.47 10.19 -9.92
N TYR A 31 11.18 8.93 -10.19
CA TYR A 31 10.10 8.17 -9.60
C TYR A 31 10.67 6.98 -8.86
N GLU A 32 10.35 6.84 -7.58
CA GLU A 32 10.64 5.63 -6.83
C GLU A 32 9.52 4.62 -7.05
N CYS A 33 9.89 3.41 -7.47
CA CYS A 33 8.97 2.32 -7.78
C CYS A 33 9.33 1.10 -6.94
N HIS A 34 8.29 0.35 -6.54
CA HIS A 34 8.42 -0.83 -5.70
C HIS A 34 7.76 -2.00 -6.45
N LEU A 35 8.55 -3.01 -6.83
CA LEU A 35 8.05 -4.24 -7.41
C LEU A 35 7.78 -5.26 -6.29
N LEU A 36 6.56 -5.79 -6.27
CA LEU A 36 6.09 -6.75 -5.26
C LEU A 36 5.63 -8.04 -5.95
N ASP A 37 5.62 -9.15 -5.22
CA ASP A 37 4.86 -10.32 -5.67
C ASP A 37 3.35 -10.01 -5.70
N ARG A 38 2.63 -10.66 -6.63
CA ARG A 38 1.18 -10.46 -6.81
C ARG A 38 0.40 -10.76 -5.53
N SER A 39 0.76 -11.84 -4.82
CA SER A 39 0.06 -12.26 -3.60
C SER A 39 0.25 -11.24 -2.48
N THR A 40 1.47 -10.69 -2.36
CA THR A 40 1.78 -9.62 -1.40
C THR A 40 1.07 -8.33 -1.76
N HIS A 41 1.03 -7.96 -3.04
CA HIS A 41 0.31 -6.79 -3.51
C HIS A 41 -1.19 -6.86 -3.18
N GLU A 42 -1.85 -8.00 -3.45
CA GLU A 42 -3.26 -8.18 -3.11
C GLU A 42 -3.52 -8.14 -1.59
N ARG A 43 -2.65 -8.75 -0.78
CA ARG A 43 -2.75 -8.63 0.70
C ARG A 43 -2.61 -7.19 1.17
N MET A 44 -1.60 -6.46 0.70
CA MET A 44 -1.38 -5.05 1.05
C MET A 44 -2.56 -4.17 0.63
N LYS A 45 -3.10 -4.41 -0.58
CA LYS A 45 -4.29 -3.73 -1.08
C LYS A 45 -5.50 -4.00 -0.18
N ALA A 46 -5.74 -5.26 0.19
CA ALA A 46 -6.84 -5.62 1.10
C ALA A 46 -6.69 -4.95 2.48
N THR A 47 -5.49 -4.93 3.07
CA THR A 47 -5.22 -4.25 4.35
C THR A 47 -5.52 -2.75 4.28
N ARG A 48 -5.15 -2.08 3.18
CA ARG A 48 -5.46 -0.65 2.97
C ARG A 48 -6.95 -0.41 2.85
N THR A 49 -7.68 -1.24 2.11
CA THR A 49 -9.15 -1.12 1.99
C THR A 49 -9.86 -1.31 3.33
N ASN A 50 -9.36 -2.23 4.17
CA ASN A 50 -9.92 -2.47 5.50
C ASN A 50 -9.57 -1.38 6.54
N SER A 51 -8.73 -0.41 6.19
CA SER A 51 -8.41 0.75 7.03
C SER A 51 -9.32 1.94 6.69
N THR A 52 -10.60 1.69 6.44
CA THR A 52 -11.62 2.75 6.47
C THR A 52 -12.00 2.94 7.93
N ASP A 53 -11.31 3.86 8.61
CA ASP A 53 -11.73 4.34 9.92
C ASP A 53 -13.15 4.89 9.75
N THR A 54 -14.13 4.18 10.32
CA THR A 54 -15.53 4.60 10.28
C THR A 54 -15.68 5.75 11.25
N GLN A 55 -15.44 6.97 10.78
CA GLN A 55 -15.91 8.16 11.49
C GLN A 55 -17.44 8.19 11.38
N SER A 56 -18.09 7.42 12.24
CA SER A 56 -19.54 7.47 12.45
C SER A 56 -19.86 8.89 12.87
N SER A 57 -20.31 9.70 11.92
CA SER A 57 -20.77 11.06 12.18
C SER A 57 -22.11 10.94 12.91
N THR A 58 -22.07 10.93 14.24
CA THR A 58 -23.26 11.13 15.06
C THR A 58 -23.80 12.50 14.70
N SER A 59 -24.83 12.54 13.87
CA SER A 59 -25.51 13.77 13.49
C SER A 59 -26.23 14.29 14.73
N SER A 60 -25.60 15.16 15.51
CA SER A 60 -26.27 15.90 16.56
C SER A 60 -27.33 16.78 15.89
N ALA A 61 -28.59 16.38 15.98
CA ALA A 61 -29.72 17.19 15.55
C ALA A 61 -29.78 18.43 16.45
N SER A 62 -29.20 19.53 15.98
CA SER A 62 -29.37 20.85 16.59
C SER A 62 -30.82 21.27 16.41
N THR A 63 -31.63 21.16 17.46
CA THR A 63 -32.96 21.79 17.49
C THR A 63 -32.79 23.29 17.41
N VAL A 64 -33.06 23.87 16.24
CA VAL A 64 -33.21 25.31 16.08
C VAL A 64 -34.57 25.71 16.66
N SER A 65 -34.59 26.17 17.91
CA SER A 65 -35.74 26.89 18.45
C SER A 65 -35.74 28.30 17.87
N SER A 66 -36.45 28.50 16.76
CA SER A 66 -36.74 29.82 16.22
C SER A 66 -37.96 30.38 16.95
N SER A 67 -37.77 31.46 17.72
CA SER A 67 -38.87 32.24 18.29
C SER A 67 -39.65 32.97 17.20
N HIS A 68 -40.98 32.88 17.23
CA HIS A 68 -41.87 33.90 16.70
C HIS A 68 -43.24 33.86 17.37
#